data_AF-A0A2S7WHK8-F1
#
_entry.id   AF-A0A2S7WHK8-F1
#
_cell.length_a   1.000
_cell.length_b   1.000
_cell.length_c   1.000
_cell.angle_alpha   90.00
_cell.angle_beta   90.00
_cell.angle_gamma   90.00
#
_symmetry.space_group_name_H-M   'P 1'
#
loop_
_entity.id
_entity.type
_entity.pdbx_description
1 polymer ?
#
loop_
_entity_poly.entity_id
_entity_poly.type
_entity_poly.pdbx_seq_one_letter_code
_entity_poly.pdbx_strand_id
1 'polypeptide(L)' 'MILKEKFQQIFDTLKDKKTEQTMFNAFLDTYPEEWKQLKINFSKFNRSKKFGNTIPLPKPEVSLRKEIRVWLQKQ' A
#
# COMPACT_ATOMS: atom_id res chain seq x y z
N MET A 1 12.22 -5.67 -1.72
CA MET A 1 12.98 -4.47 -2.14
C MET A 1 12.14 -3.55 -3.02
N ILE A 2 11.35 -4.08 -3.96
CA ILE A 2 10.57 -3.36 -4.99
C ILE A 2 9.66 -2.21 -4.50
N LEU A 3 8.92 -2.36 -3.39
CA LEU A 3 7.97 -1.32 -2.94
C LEU A 3 8.64 -0.05 -2.41
N LYS A 4 9.82 -0.18 -1.79
CA LYS A 4 10.53 0.96 -1.19
C LYS A 4 11.02 1.93 -2.25
N GLU A 5 11.52 1.40 -3.36
CA GLU A 5 12.00 2.20 -4.49
C GLU A 5 10.85 2.97 -5.14
N LYS A 6 9.69 2.33 -5.29
CA LYS A 6 8.48 2.98 -5.79
C LYS A 6 8.02 4.12 -4.88
N PHE A 7 8.02 3.90 -3.56
CA PHE A 7 7.72 4.96 -2.60
C PHE A 7 8.72 6.10 -2.68
N GLN A 8 10.01 5.82 -2.82
CA GLN A 8 11.05 6.84 -2.96
C GLN A 8 10.87 7.66 -4.24
N GLN A 9 10.57 7.02 -5.36
CA GLN A 9 10.35 7.70 -6.64
C GLN A 9 9.11 8.62 -6.60
N ILE A 10 8.02 8.15 -5.97
CA ILE A 10 6.83 8.97 -5.74
C ILE A 10 7.16 10.13 -4.78
N PHE A 11 7.92 9.85 -3.72
CA PHE A 11 8.33 10.84 -2.74
C PHE A 11 9.22 11.94 -3.34
N ASP A 12 10.08 11.59 -4.29
CA ASP A 12 10.91 12.55 -5.03
C ASP A 12 10.07 13.38 -6.00
N THR A 13 9.11 12.74 -6.67
CA THR A 13 8.18 13.40 -7.61
C THR A 13 7.21 14.35 -6.90
N LEU A 14 6.81 14.03 -5.67
CA LEU A 14 5.95 14.88 -4.85
C LEU A 14 6.72 16.11 -4.35
N LYS A 15 6.51 17.26 -5.00
CA LYS A 15 7.03 18.56 -4.53
C LYS A 15 6.26 19.16 -3.34
N ASP A 16 5.06 18.65 -3.08
CA ASP A 16 4.15 19.15 -2.04
C ASP A 16 4.25 18.35 -0.72
N LYS A 17 3.36 18.60 0.25
CA LYS A 17 3.32 17.88 1.53
C LYS A 17 3.24 16.37 1.32
N LYS A 18 4.34 15.69 1.62
CA LYS A 18 4.55 14.23 1.53
C LYS A 18 3.86 13.50 2.68
N THR A 19 2.54 13.66 2.76
CA THR A 19 1.70 12.98 3.75
C THR A 19 1.27 11.59 3.26
N GLU A 20 0.84 10.74 4.19
CA GLU A 20 0.34 9.39 3.87
C GLU A 20 -0.74 9.40 2.77
N GLN A 21 -1.65 10.38 2.79
CA GLN A 21 -2.71 10.49 1.79
C GLN A 21 -2.16 10.87 0.41
N THR A 22 -1.27 11.87 0.33
CA THR A 22 -0.67 12.29 -0.94
C THR A 22 0.16 11.17 -1.57
N MET A 23 0.99 10.50 -0.77
CA MET A 23 1.78 9.35 -1.19
C MET A 23 0.89 8.19 -1.65
N PHE A 24 -0.20 7.91 -0.93
CA PHE A 24 -1.14 6.89 -1.31
C PHE A 24 -1.83 7.20 -2.63
N ASN A 25 -2.39 8.41 -2.80
CA ASN A 25 -3.05 8.81 -4.04
C ASN A 25 -2.07 8.82 -5.23
N ALA A 26 -0.85 9.33 -5.04
CA ALA A 26 0.18 9.30 -6.07
C ALA A 26 0.61 7.87 -6.42
N PHE A 27 0.65 6.95 -5.46
CA PHE A 27 0.88 5.53 -5.74
C PHE A 27 -0.25 4.92 -6.58
N LEU A 28 -1.51 5.28 -6.29
CA LEU A 28 -2.65 4.81 -7.09
C LEU A 28 -2.60 5.31 -8.53
N ASP A 29 -2.19 6.56 -8.72
CA ASP A 29 -2.10 7.22 -10.03
C ASP A 29 -0.91 6.70 -10.84
N THR A 30 0.26 6.56 -10.19
CA THR A 30 1.51 6.14 -10.84
C THR A 30 1.58 4.62 -11.06
N TYR A 31 1.00 3.83 -10.14
CA TYR A 31 1.08 2.36 -10.17
C TYR A 31 -0.30 1.68 -9.99
N PRO A 32 -1.26 1.94 -10.88
CA PRO A 32 -2.60 1.35 -10.80
C PRO A 32 -2.57 -0.18 -10.97
N GLU A 33 -1.63 -0.71 -11.77
CA GLU A 33 -1.49 -2.14 -12.01
C GLU A 33 -0.96 -2.89 -10.78
N GLU A 34 0.04 -2.33 -10.11
CA GLU A 34 0.54 -2.85 -8.83
C GLU A 34 -0.52 -2.77 -7.75
N TRP A 35 -1.29 -1.69 -7.71
CA TRP A 35 -2.41 -1.56 -6.80
C TRP A 35 -3.47 -2.66 -7.04
N LYS A 36 -3.76 -2.97 -8.31
CA LYS A 36 -4.65 -4.07 -8.67
C LYS A 36 -4.09 -5.42 -8.23
N GLN A 37 -2.79 -5.67 -8.43
CA GLN A 37 -2.12 -6.90 -7.95
C GLN A 37 -2.14 -7.01 -6.42
N LEU A 38 -1.89 -5.92 -5.71
CA LEU A 38 -2.02 -5.84 -4.25
C LEU A 38 -3.42 -6.23 -3.80
N LYS A 39 -4.48 -5.66 -4.40
CA LYS A 39 -5.86 -6.04 -4.09
C LYS A 39 -6.11 -7.53 -4.35
N ILE A 40 -5.65 -8.05 -5.49
CA ILE A 40 -5.82 -9.47 -5.84
C ILE A 40 -5.12 -10.37 -4.82
N ASN A 41 -3.88 -10.05 -4.44
CA ASN A 41 -3.14 -10.80 -3.43
C ASN A 41 -3.82 -10.72 -2.06
N PHE A 42 -4.33 -9.56 -1.66
CA PHE A 42 -5.13 -9.41 -0.45
C PHE A 42 -6.40 -10.25 -0.48
N SER A 43 -7.13 -10.26 -1.61
CA SER A 43 -8.31 -11.10 -1.79
C SER A 43 -7.99 -12.59 -1.77
N LYS A 44 -6.88 -13.03 -2.40
CA LYS A 44 -6.38 -14.41 -2.36
C LYS A 44 -6.01 -14.82 -0.94
N PHE A 45 -5.30 -13.96 -0.20
CA PHE A 45 -4.92 -14.20 1.19
C PHE A 45 -6.14 -14.28 2.11
N ASN A 46 -7.13 -13.40 1.92
CA ASN A 46 -8.38 -13.41 2.67
C ASN A 46 -9.20 -14.69 2.39
N ARG A 47 -9.20 -15.18 1.15
CA ARG A 47 -9.85 -16.45 0.78
C ARG A 47 -9.17 -17.66 1.43
N SER A 48 -7.85 -17.64 1.58
CA SER A 48 -7.07 -18.76 2.13
C SER A 48 -7.15 -18.90 3.66
N LYS A 49 -7.60 -17.87 4.39
CA LYS A 49 -7.68 -17.85 5.86
C LYS A 49 -9.06 -18.23 6.44
N LYS A 50 -10.04 -18.60 5.60
CA LYS A 50 -11.42 -18.94 5.98
C LYS A 50 -11.62 -20.36 6.55
N PHE A 51 -10.68 -20.91 7.33
CA PHE A 51 -10.93 -22.15 8.07
C PHE A 51 -10.92 -21.86 9.57
N GLY A 52 -12.12 -21.59 10.13
CA GLY A 52 -12.40 -21.72 11.56
C GLY A 52 -12.45 -20.46 12.43
N ASN A 53 -11.78 -19.35 12.11
CA ASN A 53 -11.86 -18.12 12.91
C ASN A 53 -11.71 -16.88 12.04
N THR A 54 -12.81 -16.17 11.81
CA THR A 54 -12.86 -14.96 10.98
C THR A 54 -12.25 -13.78 11.73
N ILE A 55 -10.93 -13.61 11.68
CA ILE A 55 -10.30 -12.33 12.01
C ILE A 55 -10.47 -11.44 10.78
N PRO A 56 -11.27 -10.35 10.83
CA PRO A 56 -11.45 -9.48 9.68
C PRO A 56 -10.10 -8.87 9.29
N LEU A 57 -9.59 -9.23 8.12
CA LEU A 57 -8.35 -8.69 7.62
C LEU A 57 -8.52 -7.19 7.33
N PRO A 58 -7.55 -6.33 7.69
CA PRO A 58 -7.59 -4.93 7.28
C PRO A 58 -7.64 -4.82 5.76
N LYS A 59 -8.42 -3.84 5.29
CA LYS A 59 -8.55 -3.53 3.86
C LYS A 59 -7.16 -3.31 3.23
N PRO A 60 -6.95 -3.64 1.95
CA PRO A 60 -5.67 -3.43 1.25
C PRO A 60 -5.20 -1.97 1.35
N GLU A 61 -6.13 -1.03 1.44
CA GLU A 61 -5.85 0.40 1.62
C GLU A 61 -5.20 0.69 2.98
N VAL A 62 -5.68 0.05 4.05
CA VAL A 62 -5.15 0.24 5.40
C VAL A 62 -3.76 -0.36 5.51
N SER A 63 -3.53 -1.52 4.91
CA SER A 63 -2.20 -2.13 4.85
C SER A 63 -1.22 -1.29 4.05
N LEU A 64 -1.61 -0.80 2.86
CA LEU A 64 -0.73 0.04 2.05
C LEU A 64 -0.43 1.38 2.75
N ARG A 65 -1.43 2.01 3.37
CA ARG A 65 -1.22 3.21 4.19
C ARG A 65 -0.27 2.96 5.35
N LYS A 66 -0.42 1.82 6.04
CA LYS A 66 0.49 1.43 7.14
C LYS A 66 1.92 1.25 6.64
N GLU A 67 2.12 0.64 5.48
CA GLU A 67 3.45 0.51 4.87
C GLU A 67 4.05 1.87 4.51
N ILE A 68 3.27 2.76 3.88
CA ILE A 68 3.69 4.13 3.56
C ILE A 68 4.05 4.89 4.84
N ARG A 69 3.25 4.76 5.90
CA ARG A 69 3.50 5.39 7.21
C ARG A 69 4.81 4.93 7.83
N VAL A 70 5.04 3.61 7.86
CA VAL A 70 6.29 3.04 8.39
C VAL A 70 7.47 3.45 7.53
N TRP A 71 7.29 3.57 6.22
CA TRP A 71 8.34 4.05 5.31
C TRP A 71 8.66 5.54 5.53
N LEU A 72 7.63 6.38 5.69
CA LEU A 72 7.80 7.81 6.00
C LEU A 72 8.48 8.04 7.34
N GLN A 73 8.23 7.20 8.35
CA GLN A 73 8.93 7.26 9.64
C GLN A 73 10.39 6.79 9.58
N LYS A 74 10.79 6.12 8.49
CA LYS A 74 12.15 5.62 8.28
C LYS A 74 13.00 6.51 7.36
N GLN A 75 12.41 7.56 6.78
CA GLN A 75 13.15 8.66 6.17
C GLN A 75 13.62 9.63 7.25
#